data_AF-A0A831ST82-F1
#
_entry.id   AF-A0A831ST82-F1
#
_cell.length_a   1.000
_cell.length_b   1.000
_cell.length_c   1.000
_cell.angle_alpha   90.00
_cell.angle_beta   90.00
_cell.angle_gamma   90.00
#
_symmetry.space_group_name_H-M   'P 1'
#
loop_
_entity.id
_entity.type
_entity.pdbx_description
1 polymer ?
#
loop_
_entity_poly.entity_id
_entity_poly.type
_entity_poly.pdbx_seq_one_letter_code
_entity_poly.pdbx_strand_id
1 'polypeptide(L)'
;MRPIITLTIVGLLSASLLSVVDDMTREPIKQAREAMKRKAIEEIFPFTFDSLKTIQSEETTFYEAYDGELNLQGIAVESWTNLGYSGRIEILLGVSPEDQKIFNYKVVYHLETPGLGDKVDKEKFKSQFTGRTLEDTNWKVKKDGGDIDEITAATISCRAVSDAVVRGLEFIKEQYPKSTEE
;
A
#
# COMPACT_ATOMS: atom_id res chain seq x y z
N MET A 1 -26.10 33.67 30.81
CA MET A 1 -26.02 32.33 31.43
C MET A 1 -26.89 31.30 30.70
N ARG A 2 -28.19 31.55 30.45
CA ARG A 2 -29.08 30.67 29.65
C ARG A 2 -28.49 30.10 28.33
N PRO A 3 -27.90 30.90 27.42
CA PRO A 3 -27.38 30.37 26.16
C PRO A 3 -26.15 29.46 26.34
N ILE A 4 -25.34 29.69 27.37
CA ILE A 4 -24.17 28.86 27.69
C ILE A 4 -24.64 27.47 28.12
N ILE A 5 -25.64 27.41 29.03
CA ILE A 5 -26.19 26.14 29.52
C ILE A 5 -26.83 25.34 28.38
N THR A 6 -27.59 25.99 27.50
CA THR A 6 -28.21 25.31 26.34
C THR A 6 -27.15 24.72 25.40
N LEU A 7 -26.09 25.47 25.09
CA LEU A 7 -24.99 24.98 24.24
C LEU A 7 -24.23 23.83 24.89
N THR A 8 -23.97 23.90 26.20
CA THR A 8 -23.31 22.81 26.94
C THR A 8 -24.14 21.53 26.88
N ILE A 9 -25.46 21.61 27.10
CA ILE A 9 -26.34 20.43 27.06
C ILE A 9 -26.39 19.82 25.65
N VAL A 10 -26.59 20.65 24.63
CA VAL A 10 -26.66 20.16 23.23
C VAL A 10 -25.32 19.57 22.80
N GLY A 11 -24.21 20.19 23.16
CA GLY A 11 -22.86 19.66 22.89
C GLY A 11 -22.61 18.32 23.57
N LEU A 12 -23.01 18.19 24.83
CA LEU A 12 -22.82 16.96 25.61
C LEU A 12 -23.68 15.81 25.06
N LEU A 13 -24.93 16.10 24.66
CA LEU A 13 -25.79 15.15 23.97
C LEU A 13 -25.19 14.72 22.63
N SER A 14 -24.71 15.66 21.82
CA SER A 14 -24.12 15.37 20.51
C SER A 14 -22.85 14.53 20.62
N ALA A 15 -21.97 14.86 21.57
CA ALA A 15 -20.75 14.10 21.85
C ALA A 15 -21.06 12.68 22.36
N SER A 16 -22.05 12.53 23.24
CA SER A 16 -22.48 11.21 23.72
C SER A 16 -23.02 10.34 22.58
N LEU A 17 -23.83 10.92 21.69
CA LEU A 17 -24.38 10.20 20.55
C LEU A 17 -23.27 9.78 19.59
N LEU A 18 -22.33 10.69 19.29
CA LEU A 18 -21.19 10.39 18.42
C LEU A 18 -20.31 9.28 19.01
N SER A 19 -20.07 9.29 20.32
CA SER A 19 -19.29 8.23 21.00
C SER A 19 -19.94 6.85 20.88
N VAL A 20 -21.25 6.76 21.05
CA VAL A 20 -21.99 5.49 20.92
C VAL A 20 -21.91 4.98 19.48
N VAL A 21 -22.05 5.87 18.49
CA VAL A 21 -21.92 5.52 17.07
C VAL A 21 -20.49 5.06 16.75
N ASP A 22 -19.48 5.75 17.26
CA ASP A 22 -18.07 5.38 17.05
C ASP A 22 -17.76 3.99 17.63
N ASP A 23 -18.15 3.72 18.88
CA ASP A 23 -17.92 2.40 19.52
C ASP A 23 -18.62 1.26 18.78
N MET A 24 -19.86 1.48 18.32
CA MET A 24 -20.60 0.47 17.55
C MET A 24 -20.03 0.23 16.15
N THR A 25 -19.42 1.26 15.53
CA THR A 25 -18.90 1.16 14.16
C THR A 25 -17.44 0.76 14.09
N ARG A 26 -16.68 0.94 15.17
CA ARG A 26 -15.23 0.64 15.24
C ARG A 26 -14.91 -0.81 14.91
N GLU A 27 -15.67 -1.76 15.45
CA GLU A 27 -15.43 -3.19 15.25
C GLU A 27 -15.73 -3.66 13.81
N PRO A 28 -16.91 -3.33 13.21
CA PRO A 28 -17.15 -3.59 11.79
C PRO A 28 -16.12 -2.95 10.85
N ILE A 29 -15.68 -1.73 11.14
CA ILE A 29 -14.67 -1.02 10.34
C ILE A 29 -13.32 -1.75 10.42
N LYS A 30 -12.93 -2.22 11.61
CA LYS A 30 -11.68 -2.96 11.80
C LYS A 30 -11.71 -4.26 11.00
N GLN A 31 -12.77 -5.05 11.11
CA GLN A 31 -12.92 -6.31 10.38
C GLN A 31 -12.96 -6.09 8.86
N ALA A 32 -13.67 -5.06 8.39
CA ALA A 32 -13.68 -4.69 6.98
C ALA A 32 -12.27 -4.29 6.47
N ARG A 33 -11.50 -3.54 7.27
CA ARG A 33 -10.11 -3.16 6.94
C ARG A 33 -9.19 -4.36 6.90
N GLU A 34 -9.25 -5.25 7.89
CA GLU A 34 -8.45 -6.48 7.93
C GLU A 34 -8.78 -7.40 6.74
N ALA A 35 -10.06 -7.54 6.40
CA ALA A 35 -10.49 -8.31 5.24
C ALA A 35 -10.03 -7.68 3.92
N MET A 36 -10.09 -6.36 3.78
CA MET A 36 -9.57 -5.66 2.60
C MET A 36 -8.05 -5.80 2.48
N LYS A 37 -7.31 -5.68 3.60
CA LYS A 37 -5.86 -5.88 3.61
C LYS A 37 -5.50 -7.32 3.24
N ARG A 38 -6.18 -8.31 3.81
CA ARG A 38 -5.95 -9.71 3.46
C ARG A 38 -6.20 -9.98 1.98
N LYS A 39 -7.32 -9.49 1.44
CA LYS A 39 -7.61 -9.59 -0.01
C LYS A 39 -6.56 -8.89 -0.86
N ALA A 40 -6.07 -7.73 -0.44
CA ALA A 40 -5.00 -7.03 -1.15
C ALA A 40 -3.70 -7.84 -1.17
N ILE A 41 -3.34 -8.48 -0.06
CA ILE A 41 -2.18 -9.38 0.03
C ILE A 41 -2.37 -10.62 -0.88
N GLU A 42 -3.57 -11.21 -0.87
CA GLU A 42 -3.92 -12.34 -1.75
C GLU A 42 -3.87 -11.97 -3.25
N GLU A 43 -4.23 -10.74 -3.61
CA GLU A 43 -4.13 -10.25 -5.00
C GLU A 43 -2.69 -9.98 -5.46
N ILE A 44 -1.76 -9.78 -4.52
CA ILE A 44 -0.38 -9.43 -4.81
C ILE A 44 0.46 -10.68 -5.08
N PHE A 45 0.24 -11.75 -4.30
CA PHE A 45 1.02 -12.96 -4.40
C PHE A 45 0.45 -13.92 -5.44
N PRO A 46 1.28 -14.53 -6.31
CA PRO A 46 0.83 -15.51 -7.30
C PRO A 46 0.58 -16.91 -6.69
N PHE A 47 0.72 -17.05 -5.37
CA PHE A 47 0.60 -18.30 -4.63
C PHE A 47 -0.35 -18.13 -3.44
N THR A 48 -0.82 -19.27 -2.91
CA THR A 48 -1.61 -19.32 -1.68
C THR A 48 -0.71 -19.43 -0.47
N PHE A 49 -1.02 -18.69 0.60
CA PHE A 49 -0.31 -18.76 1.88
C PHE A 49 -1.30 -19.17 2.98
N ASP A 50 -0.80 -19.85 4.00
CA ASP A 50 -1.61 -20.35 5.13
C ASP A 50 -1.55 -19.40 6.32
N SER A 51 -0.43 -18.69 6.50
CA SER A 51 -0.29 -17.74 7.60
C SER A 51 0.39 -16.44 7.16
N LEU A 52 -0.02 -15.34 7.80
CA LEU A 52 0.57 -14.02 7.64
C LEU A 52 1.11 -13.54 8.99
N LYS A 53 2.37 -13.17 9.03
CA LYS A 53 2.98 -12.50 10.18
C LYS A 53 3.17 -11.03 9.88
N THR A 54 2.66 -10.17 10.75
CA THR A 54 2.80 -8.72 10.63
C THR A 54 4.00 -8.26 11.45
N ILE A 55 4.90 -7.50 10.83
CA ILE A 55 6.04 -6.87 11.49
C ILE A 55 5.87 -5.36 11.33
N GLN A 56 5.76 -4.66 12.45
CA GLN A 56 5.73 -3.20 12.46
C GLN A 56 7.14 -2.67 12.67
N SER A 57 7.63 -1.88 11.73
CA SER A 57 8.83 -1.06 11.86
C SER A 57 8.44 0.38 12.20
N GLU A 58 9.43 1.21 12.55
CA GLU A 58 9.21 2.63 12.85
C GLU A 58 8.69 3.39 11.61
N GLU A 59 9.11 2.98 10.41
CA GLU A 59 8.77 3.67 9.16
C GLU A 59 7.59 3.04 8.40
N THR A 60 7.42 1.71 8.48
CA THR A 60 6.39 1.00 7.73
C THR A 60 6.01 -0.36 8.34
N THR A 61 4.95 -0.97 7.80
CA THR A 61 4.49 -2.32 8.15
C THR A 61 4.86 -3.32 7.06
N PHE A 62 5.41 -4.46 7.48
CA PHE A 62 5.72 -5.62 6.65
C PHE A 62 4.77 -6.79 6.98
N TYR A 63 4.52 -7.61 5.97
CA TYR A 63 3.69 -8.80 6.04
C TYR A 63 4.44 -9.97 5.41
N GLU A 64 4.83 -10.94 6.24
CA GLU A 64 5.49 -12.16 5.82
C GLU A 64 4.43 -13.23 5.54
N ALA A 65 4.41 -13.77 4.32
CA ALA A 65 3.50 -14.83 3.89
C ALA A 65 4.19 -16.18 3.93
N TYR A 66 3.62 -17.12 4.69
CA TYR A 66 4.15 -18.46 4.88
C TYR A 66 3.20 -19.52 4.35
N ASP A 67 3.76 -20.61 3.83
CA ASP A 67 3.00 -21.83 3.51
C ASP A 67 2.74 -22.70 4.75
N GLY A 68 2.03 -23.81 4.56
CA GLY A 68 1.71 -24.77 5.60
C GLY A 68 2.90 -25.52 6.18
N GLU A 69 4.07 -25.43 5.54
CA GLU A 69 5.35 -25.96 6.02
C GLU A 69 6.18 -24.90 6.75
N LEU A 70 5.63 -23.69 6.96
CA LEU A 70 6.30 -22.53 7.57
C LEU A 70 7.47 -21.97 6.75
N ASN A 71 7.50 -22.21 5.43
CA ASN A 71 8.48 -21.56 4.54
C ASN A 71 7.98 -20.17 4.15
N LEU A 72 8.88 -19.18 4.21
CA LEU A 72 8.60 -17.81 3.79
C LEU A 72 8.53 -17.76 2.25
N GLN A 73 7.36 -17.47 1.69
CA GLN A 73 7.14 -17.43 0.24
C GLN A 73 7.08 -16.00 -0.32
N GLY A 74 6.72 -15.03 0.51
CA GLY A 74 6.55 -13.64 0.08
C GLY A 74 6.64 -12.65 1.23
N ILE A 75 7.06 -11.44 0.89
CA ILE A 75 7.05 -10.30 1.80
C ILE A 75 6.24 -9.20 1.13
N ALA A 76 5.23 -8.68 1.83
CA ALA A 76 4.52 -7.48 1.41
C ALA A 76 4.86 -6.30 2.32
N VAL A 77 5.04 -5.12 1.76
CA VAL A 77 5.41 -3.90 2.49
C VAL A 77 4.45 -2.78 2.14
N GLU A 78 4.00 -2.05 3.15
CA GLU A 78 3.26 -0.80 2.93
C GLU A 78 4.24 0.29 2.47
N SER A 79 3.89 1.04 1.44
CA SER A 79 4.69 2.17 0.97
C SER A 79 3.78 3.27 0.49
N TRP A 80 4.26 4.51 0.53
CA TRP A 80 3.45 5.66 0.17
C TRP A 80 4.30 6.79 -0.39
N THR A 81 3.63 7.67 -1.13
CA THR A 81 4.21 8.93 -1.61
C THR A 81 3.16 10.03 -1.59
N ASN A 82 3.62 11.29 -1.44
CA ASN A 82 2.78 12.48 -1.57
C ASN A 82 2.89 13.13 -2.95
N LEU A 83 3.55 12.47 -3.91
CA LEU A 83 3.81 13.00 -5.24
C LEU A 83 2.67 12.73 -6.26
N GLY A 84 1.55 12.15 -5.82
CA GLY A 84 0.38 11.94 -6.67
C GLY A 84 -0.25 13.24 -7.13
N TYR A 85 -1.00 13.21 -8.24
CA TYR A 85 -1.61 14.41 -8.80
C TYR A 85 -2.62 15.06 -7.85
N SER A 86 -3.42 14.22 -7.17
CA SER A 86 -4.42 14.63 -6.18
C SER A 86 -3.93 14.45 -4.73
N GLY A 87 -2.64 14.18 -4.51
CA GLY A 87 -2.04 14.01 -3.19
C GLY A 87 -1.51 12.61 -2.91
N ARG A 88 -1.79 12.10 -1.71
CA ARG A 88 -1.18 10.86 -1.19
C ARG A 88 -1.64 9.63 -1.98
N ILE A 89 -0.67 8.79 -2.34
CA ILE A 89 -0.88 7.45 -2.89
C ILE A 89 -0.22 6.46 -1.94
N GLU A 90 -0.96 5.44 -1.55
CA GLU A 90 -0.47 4.34 -0.73
C GLU A 90 -0.59 3.05 -1.53
N ILE A 91 0.48 2.25 -1.49
CA ILE A 91 0.55 0.95 -2.12
C ILE A 91 0.94 -0.10 -1.10
N LEU A 92 0.56 -1.33 -1.40
CA LEU A 92 1.10 -2.52 -0.80
C LEU A 92 1.91 -3.23 -1.89
N LEU A 93 3.22 -3.37 -1.67
CA LEU A 93 4.15 -3.97 -2.62
C LEU A 93 4.51 -5.37 -2.16
N GLY A 94 4.37 -6.38 -3.01
CA GLY A 94 4.81 -7.75 -2.72
C GLY A 94 6.05 -8.13 -3.49
N VAL A 95 6.99 -8.74 -2.78
CA VAL A 95 8.29 -9.16 -3.30
C VAL A 95 8.61 -10.58 -2.87
N SER A 96 9.47 -11.21 -3.65
CA SER A 96 10.11 -12.48 -3.32
C SER A 96 11.13 -12.29 -2.20
N PRO A 97 11.15 -13.15 -1.18
CA PRO A 97 12.09 -13.05 -0.06
C PRO A 97 13.54 -13.37 -0.48
N GLU A 98 13.73 -14.20 -1.51
CA GLU A 98 15.07 -14.66 -1.93
C GLU A 98 15.78 -13.63 -2.79
N ASP A 99 15.12 -13.18 -3.86
CA ASP A 99 15.72 -12.34 -4.90
C ASP A 99 15.19 -10.91 -4.92
N GLN A 100 14.26 -10.56 -4.02
CA GLN A 100 13.61 -9.24 -3.94
C GLN A 100 12.94 -8.82 -5.27
N LYS A 101 12.61 -9.77 -6.14
CA LYS A 101 11.82 -9.48 -7.34
C LYS A 101 10.39 -9.15 -6.96
N ILE A 102 9.81 -8.15 -7.61
CA ILE A 102 8.42 -7.78 -7.41
C ILE A 102 7.52 -8.89 -7.94
N PHE A 103 6.59 -9.38 -7.12
CA PHE A 103 5.47 -10.17 -7.59
C PHE A 103 4.42 -9.26 -8.21
N ASN A 104 3.90 -8.32 -7.42
CA ASN A 104 2.93 -7.32 -7.85
C ASN A 104 2.85 -6.19 -6.81
N TYR A 105 2.05 -5.16 -7.07
CA TYR A 105 1.61 -4.22 -6.05
C TYR A 105 0.09 -4.00 -6.11
N LYS A 106 -0.49 -3.50 -5.04
CA LYS A 106 -1.89 -3.05 -4.99
C LYS A 106 -1.95 -1.62 -4.51
N VAL A 107 -2.75 -0.78 -5.16
CA VAL A 107 -3.02 0.55 -4.61
C VAL A 107 -4.08 0.39 -3.51
N VAL A 108 -3.72 0.73 -2.27
CA VAL A 108 -4.62 0.62 -1.11
C VAL A 108 -5.36 1.93 -0.84
N TYR A 109 -4.78 3.07 -1.23
CA TYR A 109 -5.40 4.38 -1.11
C TYR A 109 -4.87 5.36 -2.17
N HIS A 110 -5.76 6.15 -2.77
CA HIS A 110 -5.39 7.31 -3.59
C HIS A 110 -6.59 8.27 -3.76
N LEU A 111 -6.32 9.50 -4.21
CA LEU A 111 -7.33 10.50 -4.58
C LEU A 111 -7.29 10.88 -6.07
N GLU A 112 -6.55 10.12 -6.87
CA GLU A 112 -6.39 10.38 -8.31
C GLU A 112 -7.73 10.42 -9.08
N THR A 113 -7.74 11.16 -10.19
CA THR A 113 -8.95 11.37 -10.99
C THR A 113 -9.46 10.05 -11.60
N PRO A 114 -10.74 9.68 -11.38
CA PRO A 114 -11.34 8.49 -11.97
C PRO A 114 -11.27 8.48 -13.51
N GLY A 115 -10.93 7.34 -14.09
CA GLY A 115 -10.76 7.16 -15.53
C GLY A 115 -9.46 7.72 -16.12
N LEU A 116 -8.62 8.41 -15.34
CA LEU A 116 -7.31 8.89 -15.75
C LEU A 116 -6.20 8.31 -14.86
N GLY A 117 -6.05 8.84 -13.65
CA GLY A 117 -4.96 8.50 -12.74
C GLY A 117 -5.22 7.24 -11.93
N ASP A 118 -6.48 6.84 -11.74
CA ASP A 118 -6.87 5.56 -11.14
C ASP A 118 -6.41 4.33 -11.95
N LYS A 119 -6.06 4.53 -13.23
CA LYS A 119 -5.59 3.47 -14.10
C LYS A 119 -4.25 2.88 -13.68
N VAL A 120 -3.53 3.53 -12.77
CA VAL A 120 -2.31 2.97 -12.17
C VAL A 120 -2.57 1.72 -11.32
N ASP A 121 -3.81 1.45 -10.90
CA ASP A 121 -4.18 0.18 -10.23
C ASP A 121 -4.61 -0.92 -11.22
N LYS A 122 -4.57 -0.67 -12.54
CA LYS A 122 -4.98 -1.65 -13.55
C LYS A 122 -3.81 -2.56 -13.94
N GLU A 123 -4.13 -3.83 -14.21
CA GLU A 123 -3.16 -4.87 -14.57
C GLU A 123 -2.23 -4.47 -15.74
N LYS A 124 -2.77 -3.75 -16.72
CA LYS A 124 -1.99 -3.23 -17.86
C LYS A 124 -0.81 -2.35 -17.42
N PHE A 125 -0.98 -1.56 -16.37
CA PHE A 125 0.09 -0.72 -15.83
C PHE A 125 0.90 -1.47 -14.76
N LYS A 126 0.27 -2.33 -13.94
CA LYS A 126 0.95 -3.11 -12.89
C LYS A 126 1.96 -4.12 -13.43
N SER A 127 1.62 -4.83 -14.50
CA SER A 127 2.43 -5.92 -15.08
C SER A 127 3.84 -5.51 -15.49
N GLN A 128 4.09 -4.22 -15.73
CA GLN A 128 5.44 -3.76 -16.06
C GLN A 128 6.39 -3.81 -14.86
N PHE A 129 5.90 -3.86 -13.62
CA PHE A 129 6.71 -3.90 -12.41
C PHE A 129 7.12 -5.32 -12.02
N THR A 130 6.33 -6.33 -12.39
CA THR A 130 6.57 -7.73 -12.04
C THR A 130 7.93 -8.22 -12.55
N GLY A 131 8.66 -8.92 -11.68
CA GLY A 131 9.97 -9.51 -11.96
C GLY A 131 11.15 -8.54 -11.89
N ARG A 132 10.91 -7.24 -11.68
CA ARG A 132 11.96 -6.21 -11.54
C ARG A 132 12.50 -6.16 -10.12
N THR A 133 13.72 -5.65 -9.99
CA THR A 133 14.41 -5.39 -8.72
C THR A 133 14.84 -3.92 -8.62
N LEU A 134 15.26 -3.49 -7.44
CA LEU A 134 15.65 -2.08 -7.23
C LEU A 134 16.81 -1.68 -8.15
N GLU A 135 17.77 -2.57 -8.35
CA GLU A 135 19.02 -2.30 -9.06
C GLU A 135 18.95 -2.49 -10.58
N ASP A 136 18.03 -3.31 -11.10
CA ASP A 136 17.97 -3.67 -12.52
C ASP A 136 17.10 -2.75 -13.38
N THR A 137 16.46 -1.75 -12.75
CA THR A 137 15.40 -0.97 -13.38
C THR A 137 15.63 0.54 -13.24
N ASN A 138 15.49 1.26 -14.35
CA ASN A 138 15.37 2.72 -14.32
C ASN A 138 13.91 3.10 -14.09
N TRP A 139 13.58 3.38 -12.82
CA TRP A 139 12.23 3.67 -12.33
C TRP A 139 11.59 4.97 -12.82
N LYS A 140 12.25 5.72 -13.72
CA LYS A 140 11.64 6.87 -14.37
C LYS A 140 10.63 6.41 -15.42
N VAL A 141 9.67 7.28 -15.72
CA VAL A 141 8.78 7.05 -16.87
C VAL A 141 9.55 7.21 -18.18
N LYS A 142 9.09 6.57 -19.27
CA LYS A 142 9.75 6.62 -20.58
C LYS A 142 9.91 8.03 -21.12
N LYS A 143 8.92 8.91 -20.88
CA LYS A 143 9.04 10.35 -21.17
C LYS A 143 10.23 11.05 -20.51
N ASP A 144 10.67 10.53 -19.37
CA ASP A 144 11.80 11.06 -18.60
C ASP A 144 13.07 10.22 -18.79
N GLY A 145 13.06 9.30 -19.77
CA GLY A 145 14.20 8.45 -20.12
C GLY A 145 14.38 7.20 -19.26
N GLY A 146 13.31 6.71 -18.59
CA GLY A 146 13.34 5.43 -17.87
C GLY A 146 12.54 4.32 -18.54
N ASP A 147 12.24 3.28 -17.78
CA ASP A 147 11.70 2.02 -18.28
C ASP A 147 10.19 1.84 -18.06
N ILE A 148 9.55 2.79 -17.36
CA ILE A 148 8.15 2.71 -16.96
C ILE A 148 7.26 3.39 -18.01
N ASP A 149 6.37 2.64 -18.65
CA ASP A 149 5.36 3.16 -19.58
C ASP A 149 4.33 4.01 -18.83
N GLU A 150 4.25 5.31 -19.16
CA GLU A 150 3.23 6.16 -18.58
C GLU A 150 1.85 6.02 -19.24
N ILE A 151 0.82 6.29 -18.44
CA ILE A 151 -0.55 6.40 -18.91
C ILE A 151 -0.74 7.80 -19.51
N THR A 152 -1.30 7.86 -20.71
CA THR A 152 -1.59 9.14 -21.38
C THR A 152 -2.49 10.01 -20.50
N ALA A 153 -2.11 11.28 -20.34
CA ALA A 153 -2.76 12.26 -19.46
C ALA A 153 -2.73 11.94 -17.94
N ALA A 154 -1.95 10.95 -17.48
CA ALA A 154 -1.78 10.61 -16.07
C ALA A 154 -0.31 10.39 -15.67
N THR A 155 0.62 11.12 -16.30
CA THR A 155 2.07 10.93 -16.09
C THR A 155 2.51 11.24 -14.65
N ILE A 156 1.88 12.19 -13.96
CA ILE A 156 2.20 12.51 -12.56
C ILE A 156 1.86 11.32 -11.64
N SER A 157 0.68 10.72 -11.81
CA SER A 157 0.25 9.51 -11.09
C SER A 157 1.21 8.34 -11.34
N CYS A 158 1.65 8.13 -12.57
CA CYS A 158 2.61 7.07 -12.92
C CYS A 158 3.96 7.26 -12.22
N ARG A 159 4.50 8.49 -12.21
CA ARG A 159 5.74 8.82 -11.49
C ARG A 159 5.60 8.58 -9.99
N ALA A 160 4.46 8.98 -9.42
CA ALA A 160 4.17 8.80 -8.01
C ALA A 160 4.11 7.30 -7.63
N VAL A 161 3.43 6.46 -8.42
CA VAL A 161 3.43 5.02 -8.16
C VAL A 161 4.83 4.42 -8.28
N SER A 162 5.61 4.85 -9.27
CA SER A 162 6.99 4.40 -9.39
C SER A 162 7.85 4.79 -8.18
N ASP A 163 7.73 6.02 -7.70
CA ASP A 163 8.39 6.49 -6.46
C ASP A 163 7.97 5.66 -5.24
N ALA A 164 6.67 5.37 -5.09
CA ALA A 164 6.18 4.53 -4.00
C ALA A 164 6.72 3.09 -4.09
N VAL A 165 6.85 2.52 -5.28
CA VAL A 165 7.44 1.19 -5.48
C VAL A 165 8.92 1.20 -5.09
N VAL A 166 9.69 2.20 -5.55
CA VAL A 166 11.11 2.35 -5.20
C VAL A 166 11.30 2.44 -3.68
N ARG A 167 10.53 3.30 -3.00
CA ARG A 167 10.54 3.40 -1.53
C ARG A 167 10.23 2.07 -0.85
N GLY A 168 9.26 1.32 -1.39
CA GLY A 168 8.91 0.00 -0.86
C GLY A 168 10.07 -1.00 -1.00
N LEU A 169 10.75 -0.99 -2.14
CA LEU A 169 11.95 -1.82 -2.35
C LEU A 169 13.10 -1.41 -1.44
N GLU A 170 13.29 -0.11 -1.19
CA GLU A 170 14.28 0.40 -0.24
C GLU A 170 14.00 -0.10 1.18
N PHE A 171 12.75 -0.03 1.64
CA PHE A 171 12.34 -0.58 2.94
C PHE A 171 12.58 -2.09 3.04
N ILE A 172 12.29 -2.85 1.98
CA ILE A 172 12.59 -4.28 1.93
C ILE A 172 14.09 -4.51 2.02
N LYS A 173 14.90 -3.75 1.29
CA LYS A 173 16.36 -3.91 1.27
C LYS A 173 16.99 -3.61 2.62
N GLU A 174 16.46 -2.61 3.34
CA GLU A 174 16.92 -2.27 4.69
C GLU A 174 16.51 -3.33 5.73
N GLN A 175 15.27 -3.79 5.69
CA GLN A 175 14.74 -4.76 6.65
C GLN A 175 15.21 -6.20 6.39
N TYR A 176 15.40 -6.56 5.12
CA TYR A 176 15.79 -7.89 4.65
C TYR A 176 17.00 -7.80 3.71
N PRO A 177 18.18 -7.40 4.22
CA PRO A 177 19.36 -7.29 3.39
C PRO A 177 19.70 -8.66 2.79
N LYS A 178 19.91 -8.70 1.46
CA LYS A 178 20.46 -9.90 0.82
C LYS A 178 21.80 -10.19 1.47
N SER A 179 22.01 -11.41 1.95
CA SER A 179 23.35 -11.87 2.29
C SER A 179 24.18 -11.77 1.03
N THR A 180 25.08 -10.78 0.96
CA THR A 180 26.06 -10.69 -0.09
C THR A 180 26.84 -12.00 -0.08
N GLU A 181 26.59 -12.87 -1.06
CA GLU A 181 27.53 -13.95 -1.36
C GLU A 181 28.81 -13.27 -1.82
N GLU A 182 29.82 -13.24 -0.94
CA GLU A 182 31.22 -13.03 -1.29
C GLU A 182 31.81 -14.29 -1.92
#